data_AF-A0A7C3N6C6-F1
#
_entry.id   AF-A0A7C3N6C6-F1
#
_cell.length_a   1.000
_cell.length_b   1.000
_cell.length_c   1.000
_cell.angle_alpha   90.00
_cell.angle_beta   90.00
_cell.angle_gamma   90.00
#
_symmetry.space_group_name_H-M   'P 1'
#
loop_
_entity.id
_entity.type
_entity.pdbx_description
1 polymer ?
#
loop_
_entity_poly.entity_id
_entity_poly.type
_entity_poly.pdbx_seq_one_letter_code
_entity_poly.pdbx_strand_id
1 'polypeptide(L)'
;MKKMILMVLIMITGVILSSLAFEQKQYIDKGTNTGVNFAGPFYCDYNRNMNDELIIPGTNTIYFYEIQSDSGFSLINQIDGISGNPYLWTAGTGDFDSDGLKEIILGYPENDTAHLRIYEQSESTSFFDNLVWQNDTLYTTIYNLGVTNKLKGDGVDRICGLGIPWLSKPTKAYGWYYYTCIGDNQYEILNTYAESISVGSEMDIGDINGNGLTDVVFKSYKNYVYIYESTDIMDTFFVKVDSITESGYASDELLILPDIDRDGVKEIMKYQIDYVGYPTSYGYLIYEERGGIFDTIFNRHFEVMTNFMYICGGDIDYGDIDGDGINEIVISGGRHLEVWKAKGDNQFVRIWEWTDPTYYTIESHLLCHDFNNNGIKEIIFTGCGISNSLTRVFECDTTRDPSAPDMVKAEASDGVIVGSGVDYDDYIRIEFSGLTTEPRINKSNIDSILRLSGGHSYLANGKYLDTCRWEKEGGKSVLYIELTEILSPPTVEVGDTIYPDGVTIRSFEYPLLATSKPIVLGGSFGPTGLEVEREEGEVGIEIEVNKGYIKWETKGRGELEVYDIKGSVVIRDERERKGENRTEINHLKNGIYFIKVKYKDIEITKKIVKIR
;
A
#
# COMPACT_ATOMS: atom_id res chain seq x y z
N MET A 1 -24.42 22.98 -29.85
CA MET A 1 -22.97 23.15 -29.56
C MET A 1 -22.64 23.22 -28.07
N LYS A 2 -23.22 24.11 -27.25
CA LYS A 2 -22.89 24.20 -25.81
C LYS A 2 -23.09 22.91 -24.99
N LYS A 3 -24.12 22.10 -25.29
CA LYS A 3 -24.35 20.80 -24.63
C LYS A 3 -23.38 19.68 -25.05
N MET A 4 -22.83 19.73 -26.28
CA MET A 4 -21.81 18.77 -26.72
C MET A 4 -20.42 19.11 -26.16
N ILE A 5 -20.10 20.40 -26.02
CA ILE A 5 -18.83 20.82 -25.39
C ILE A 5 -18.84 20.44 -23.90
N LEU A 6 -19.97 20.58 -23.20
CA LEU A 6 -20.10 20.15 -21.81
C LEU A 6 -19.98 18.63 -21.65
N MET A 7 -20.54 17.84 -22.57
CA MET A 7 -20.47 16.38 -22.52
C MET A 7 -19.09 15.82 -22.91
N VAL A 8 -18.37 16.50 -23.82
CA VAL A 8 -16.96 16.18 -24.13
C VAL A 8 -16.04 16.66 -23.02
N LEU A 9 -16.32 17.78 -22.35
CA LEU A 9 -15.60 18.18 -21.14
C LEU A 9 -15.80 17.16 -20.02
N ILE A 10 -17.04 16.70 -19.78
CA ILE A 10 -17.35 15.69 -18.75
C ILE A 10 -16.73 14.31 -19.08
N MET A 11 -16.59 13.95 -20.37
CA MET A 11 -15.85 12.74 -20.75
C MET A 11 -14.32 12.90 -20.69
N ILE A 12 -13.78 14.12 -20.79
CA ILE A 12 -12.34 14.40 -20.64
C ILE A 12 -11.97 14.60 -19.16
N THR A 13 -12.90 15.09 -18.32
CA THR A 13 -12.80 15.08 -16.85
C THR A 13 -13.39 13.82 -16.23
N GLY A 14 -13.65 12.78 -17.03
CA GLY A 14 -13.61 11.42 -16.52
C GLY A 14 -12.17 11.18 -16.12
N VAL A 15 -11.80 11.68 -14.94
CA VAL A 15 -10.49 11.52 -14.31
C VAL A 15 -10.17 10.05 -14.50
N ILE A 16 -9.25 9.79 -15.43
CA ILE A 16 -8.56 8.53 -15.47
C ILE A 16 -7.92 8.51 -14.11
N LEU A 17 -8.55 7.78 -13.18
CA LEU A 17 -7.87 7.26 -12.03
C LEU A 17 -6.80 6.38 -12.66
N SER A 18 -5.67 6.99 -13.01
CA SER A 18 -4.43 6.27 -12.97
C SER A 18 -4.43 5.74 -11.55
N SER A 19 -4.61 4.44 -11.41
CA SER A 19 -4.06 3.76 -10.25
C SER A 19 -2.67 4.33 -10.03
N LEU A 20 -2.21 4.39 -8.79
CA LEU A 20 -0.85 4.83 -8.51
C LEU A 20 0.05 3.61 -8.39
N ALA A 21 1.31 3.77 -8.77
CA ALA A 21 2.30 2.74 -8.54
C ALA A 21 2.69 2.79 -7.06
N PHE A 22 2.78 1.64 -6.40
CA PHE A 22 3.05 1.47 -4.98
C PHE A 22 4.08 0.37 -4.92
N GLU A 23 5.22 0.68 -4.33
CA GLU A 23 6.35 -0.21 -4.26
C GLU A 23 6.64 -0.55 -2.80
N GLN A 24 6.86 -1.83 -2.52
CA GLN A 24 7.44 -2.22 -1.25
C GLN A 24 8.93 -1.91 -1.27
N LYS A 25 9.33 -0.76 -0.69
CA LYS A 25 10.71 -0.30 -0.66
C LYS A 25 11.61 -1.19 0.18
N GLN A 26 11.09 -1.69 1.29
CA GLN A 26 11.89 -2.47 2.23
C GLN A 26 11.10 -3.50 3.01
N TYR A 27 11.84 -4.52 3.42
CA TYR A 27 11.45 -5.50 4.42
C TYR A 27 12.37 -5.39 5.64
N ILE A 28 11.80 -5.27 6.83
CA ILE A 28 12.52 -5.26 8.12
C ILE A 28 12.08 -6.50 8.90
N ASP A 29 13.06 -7.25 9.42
CA ASP A 29 12.85 -8.52 10.13
C ASP A 29 12.45 -8.34 11.61
N LYS A 30 11.97 -7.15 11.97
CA LYS A 30 11.42 -6.77 13.27
C LYS A 30 10.06 -6.13 13.06
N GLY A 31 9.20 -6.23 14.06
CA GLY A 31 7.89 -5.58 14.06
C GLY A 31 7.27 -5.56 15.44
N THR A 32 6.11 -4.94 15.56
CA THR A 32 5.34 -4.91 16.80
C THR A 32 4.91 -6.32 17.21
N ASN A 33 5.07 -6.69 18.48
CA ASN A 33 4.71 -8.04 18.95
C ASN A 33 3.33 -8.09 19.60
N THR A 34 2.64 -9.20 19.35
CA THR A 34 1.19 -9.34 19.30
C THR A 34 0.60 -10.03 20.53
N GLY A 35 1.12 -9.70 21.72
CA GLY A 35 0.67 -10.36 22.96
C GLY A 35 0.35 -9.45 24.13
N VAL A 36 0.61 -8.14 24.02
CA VAL A 36 0.77 -7.24 25.18
C VAL A 36 1.03 -5.79 24.83
N ASN A 37 1.56 -5.50 23.64
CA ASN A 37 2.06 -4.17 23.30
C ASN A 37 1.09 -3.54 22.29
N PHE A 38 0.21 -2.67 22.77
CA PHE A 38 -0.77 -1.97 21.94
C PHE A 38 -0.15 -0.78 21.18
N ALA A 39 1.11 -0.43 21.48
CA ALA A 39 1.78 0.67 20.82
C ALA A 39 2.21 0.28 19.40
N GLY A 40 1.64 0.97 18.41
CA GLY A 40 2.10 0.96 17.03
C GLY A 40 3.51 1.55 16.86
N PRO A 41 4.08 1.49 15.65
CA PRO A 41 5.30 2.20 15.34
C PRO A 41 5.07 3.71 15.40
N PHE A 42 6.10 4.47 15.74
CA PHE A 42 6.07 5.94 15.71
C PHE A 42 7.43 6.47 15.28
N TYR A 43 7.58 7.79 15.22
CA TYR A 43 8.80 8.42 14.77
C TYR A 43 9.25 9.56 15.68
N CYS A 44 10.53 9.89 15.60
CA CYS A 44 11.15 11.02 16.29
C CYS A 44 12.49 11.33 15.62
N ASP A 45 12.82 12.58 15.33
CA ASP A 45 14.21 13.02 15.08
C ASP A 45 14.91 13.22 16.44
N TYR A 46 15.37 12.12 17.05
CA TYR A 46 15.99 12.21 18.36
C TYR A 46 17.36 12.90 18.25
N ASN A 47 18.10 12.65 17.17
CA ASN A 47 19.48 13.12 17.06
C ASN A 47 19.62 14.54 16.43
N ARG A 48 18.51 15.13 15.97
CA ARG A 48 18.39 16.47 15.35
C ARG A 48 19.15 16.63 14.05
N ASN A 49 19.22 15.57 13.26
CA ASN A 49 19.82 15.63 11.93
C ASN A 49 18.78 15.87 10.82
N MET A 50 17.52 16.11 11.17
CA MET A 50 16.37 16.28 10.27
C MET A 50 15.97 15.01 9.50
N ASN A 51 16.47 13.84 9.92
CA ASN A 51 15.94 12.55 9.49
C ASN A 51 15.25 11.94 10.68
N ASP A 52 13.93 11.76 10.58
CA ASP A 52 13.20 11.11 11.64
C ASP A 52 13.59 9.63 11.74
N GLU A 53 13.78 9.15 12.96
CA GLU A 53 13.94 7.73 13.24
C GLU A 53 12.59 7.02 13.29
N LEU A 54 12.52 5.84 12.67
CA LEU A 54 11.44 4.89 12.85
C LEU A 54 11.68 4.07 14.13
N ILE A 55 10.71 4.12 15.05
CA ILE A 55 10.75 3.41 16.32
C ILE A 55 9.74 2.27 16.28
N ILE A 56 10.22 1.04 16.50
CA ILE A 56 9.39 -0.18 16.46
C ILE A 56 9.38 -0.84 17.84
N PRO A 57 8.26 -0.80 18.58
CA PRO A 57 8.11 -1.49 19.85
C PRO A 57 8.05 -3.01 19.67
N GLY A 58 9.16 -3.72 19.88
CA GLY A 58 9.17 -5.19 19.92
C GLY A 58 8.60 -5.76 21.23
N THR A 59 8.76 -7.06 21.44
CA THR A 59 8.33 -7.74 22.69
C THR A 59 9.08 -7.24 23.92
N ASN A 60 10.40 -7.16 23.76
CA ASN A 60 11.38 -6.97 24.83
C ASN A 60 12.43 -5.93 24.47
N THR A 61 12.31 -5.34 23.30
CA THR A 61 13.32 -4.45 22.76
C THR A 61 12.57 -3.41 21.93
N ILE A 62 12.91 -2.14 22.11
CA ILE A 62 12.48 -1.08 21.22
C ILE A 62 13.60 -0.85 20.22
N TYR A 63 13.29 -0.96 18.93
CA TYR A 63 14.26 -0.83 17.85
C TYR A 63 14.18 0.56 17.24
N PHE A 64 15.34 1.16 16.96
CA PHE A 64 15.47 2.48 16.34
C PHE A 64 16.13 2.34 14.99
N TYR A 65 15.41 2.74 13.96
CA TYR A 65 15.86 2.69 12.58
C TYR A 65 15.97 4.09 12.02
N GLU A 66 17.01 4.35 11.24
CA GLU A 66 17.17 5.61 10.50
C GLU A 66 17.25 5.30 9.01
N ILE A 67 16.55 6.08 8.19
CA ILE A 67 16.63 5.94 6.74
C ILE A 67 17.99 6.43 6.22
N GLN A 68 18.73 5.53 5.61
CA GLN A 68 20.04 5.83 5.04
C GLN A 68 19.87 6.18 3.55
N SER A 69 19.35 7.38 3.26
CA SER A 69 19.06 7.82 1.87
C SER A 69 18.30 6.75 1.07
N ASP A 70 18.70 6.49 -0.18
CA ASP A 70 18.06 5.51 -1.08
C ASP A 70 18.24 4.04 -0.66
N SER A 71 19.01 3.76 0.40
CA SER A 71 19.30 2.38 0.85
C SER A 71 18.32 1.82 1.87
N GLY A 72 17.33 2.63 2.28
CA GLY A 72 16.30 2.26 3.25
C GLY A 72 16.77 2.37 4.70
N PHE A 73 15.93 1.88 5.61
CA PHE A 73 16.13 1.87 7.05
C PHE A 73 17.28 0.97 7.49
N SER A 74 18.14 1.49 8.34
CA SER A 74 19.19 0.74 9.04
C SER A 74 18.97 0.82 10.54
N LEU A 75 19.14 -0.30 11.25
CA LEU A 75 19.07 -0.31 12.72
C LEU A 75 20.26 0.49 13.26
N ILE A 76 19.99 1.56 13.99
CA ILE A 76 21.02 2.41 14.58
C ILE A 76 21.15 2.25 16.09
N ASN A 77 20.07 1.85 16.77
CA ASN A 77 20.10 1.61 18.21
C ASN A 77 18.95 0.71 18.68
N GLN A 78 19.00 0.30 19.94
CA GLN A 78 17.92 -0.42 20.60
C GLN A 78 17.89 -0.18 22.11
N ILE A 79 16.71 -0.23 22.72
CA ILE A 79 16.53 -0.28 24.17
C ILE A 79 16.05 -1.67 24.53
N ASP A 80 16.88 -2.42 25.25
CA ASP A 80 16.50 -3.75 25.73
C ASP A 80 15.74 -3.66 27.07
N GLY A 81 14.76 -4.52 27.21
CA GLY A 81 14.00 -4.75 28.43
C GLY A 81 14.86 -5.39 29.52
N ILE A 82 14.31 -5.44 30.73
CA ILE A 82 15.01 -6.01 31.88
C ILE A 82 14.94 -7.54 31.81
N SER A 83 16.08 -8.20 31.98
CA SER A 83 16.17 -9.66 32.00
C SER A 83 15.14 -10.30 32.94
N GLY A 84 14.32 -11.20 32.40
CA GLY A 84 13.26 -11.90 33.15
C GLY A 84 11.88 -11.24 33.08
N ASN A 85 11.77 -10.04 32.50
CA ASN A 85 10.49 -9.40 32.22
C ASN A 85 10.28 -9.35 30.69
N PRO A 86 9.30 -10.10 30.15
CA PRO A 86 9.13 -10.24 28.72
C PRO A 86 8.43 -9.03 28.05
N TYR A 87 8.28 -7.90 28.73
CA TYR A 87 7.43 -6.81 28.27
C TYR A 87 8.11 -5.45 28.43
N LEU A 88 8.41 -4.82 27.30
CA LEU A 88 8.81 -3.42 27.22
C LEU A 88 7.89 -2.73 26.22
N TRP A 89 7.24 -1.66 26.66
CA TRP A 89 6.39 -0.83 25.79
C TRP A 89 6.75 0.64 25.98
N THR A 90 6.31 1.47 25.04
CA THR A 90 6.58 2.91 25.03
C THR A 90 5.30 3.66 24.71
N ALA A 91 5.12 4.83 25.34
CA ALA A 91 3.99 5.73 25.05
C ALA A 91 4.31 6.75 23.95
N GLY A 92 5.58 6.87 23.57
CA GLY A 92 6.08 7.87 22.64
C GLY A 92 7.29 8.65 23.17
N THR A 93 7.64 9.69 22.42
CA THR A 93 8.80 10.57 22.67
C THR A 93 8.37 12.04 22.63
N GLY A 94 9.05 12.90 23.37
CA GLY A 94 8.73 14.33 23.44
C GLY A 94 9.83 15.12 24.14
N ASP A 95 9.67 16.44 24.21
CA ASP A 95 10.38 17.36 25.11
C ASP A 95 9.39 17.76 26.22
N PHE A 96 9.28 16.93 27.25
CA PHE A 96 8.21 16.97 28.25
C PHE A 96 8.44 18.04 29.32
N ASP A 97 9.67 18.53 29.49
CA ASP A 97 10.00 19.59 30.44
C ASP A 97 10.52 20.87 29.80
N SER A 98 10.57 20.94 28.46
CA SER A 98 10.90 22.12 27.67
C SER A 98 12.31 22.63 27.89
N ASP A 99 13.24 21.77 28.28
CA ASP A 99 14.66 22.09 28.34
C ASP A 99 15.34 21.99 26.97
N GLY A 100 14.59 21.49 25.99
CA GLY A 100 15.01 21.34 24.62
C GLY A 100 15.67 20.01 24.34
N LEU A 101 15.78 19.06 25.28
CA LEU A 101 16.17 17.66 25.08
C LEU A 101 14.94 16.82 24.72
N LYS A 102 15.18 15.57 24.29
CA LYS A 102 14.10 14.62 24.03
C LYS A 102 14.14 13.52 25.07
N GLU A 103 12.96 13.07 25.46
CA GLU A 103 12.77 11.93 26.32
C GLU A 103 11.92 10.87 25.63
N ILE A 104 12.04 9.65 26.12
CA ILE A 104 11.16 8.53 25.79
C ILE A 104 10.50 8.00 27.04
N ILE A 105 9.20 7.71 26.94
CA ILE A 105 8.42 7.14 28.04
C ILE A 105 8.39 5.64 27.86
N LEU A 106 8.91 4.91 28.85
CA LEU A 106 8.96 3.46 28.87
C LEU A 106 8.11 2.92 30.01
N GLY A 107 7.40 1.83 29.73
CA GLY A 107 6.73 1.05 30.75
C GLY A 107 7.39 -0.29 31.00
N TYR A 108 7.66 -0.56 32.28
CA TYR A 108 8.23 -1.83 32.74
C TYR A 108 7.26 -2.51 33.70
N PRO A 109 6.55 -3.58 33.28
CA PRO A 109 5.62 -4.30 34.14
C PRO A 109 6.36 -5.26 35.08
N GLU A 110 6.63 -4.83 36.31
CA GLU A 110 7.17 -5.67 37.38
C GLU A 110 6.01 -6.33 38.16
N ASN A 111 5.81 -7.65 38.02
CA ASN A 111 4.84 -8.45 38.80
C ASN A 111 3.38 -7.91 38.76
N ASP A 112 2.78 -7.82 37.57
CA ASP A 112 1.41 -7.29 37.31
C ASP A 112 1.21 -5.79 37.56
N THR A 113 2.29 -5.07 37.89
CA THR A 113 2.27 -3.61 38.06
C THR A 113 3.32 -2.98 37.18
N ALA A 114 3.04 -1.86 36.54
CA ALA A 114 4.04 -1.18 35.73
C ALA A 114 4.44 0.17 36.31
N HIS A 115 5.73 0.45 36.22
CA HIS A 115 6.28 1.78 36.41
C HIS A 115 6.39 2.47 35.05
N LEU A 116 6.00 3.74 35.03
CA LEU A 116 6.37 4.69 33.99
C LEU A 116 7.75 5.22 34.32
N ARG A 117 8.65 5.11 33.36
CA ARG A 117 10.01 5.65 33.40
C ARG A 117 10.19 6.60 32.24
N ILE A 118 10.86 7.71 32.49
CA ILE A 118 11.24 8.68 31.46
C ILE A 118 12.75 8.64 31.36
N TYR A 119 13.23 8.35 30.15
CA TYR A 119 14.64 8.39 29.82
C TYR A 119 14.89 9.59 28.93
N GLU A 120 15.78 10.47 29.37
CA GLU A 120 16.18 11.69 28.68
C GLU A 120 17.51 11.49 27.96
N GLN A 121 17.72 12.28 26.93
CA GLN A 121 19.03 12.46 26.31
C GLN A 121 19.97 13.25 27.23
N SER A 122 21.16 12.73 27.54
CA SER A 122 22.20 13.54 28.21
C SER A 122 22.72 14.74 27.37
N GLU A 123 22.63 14.66 26.04
CA GLU A 123 22.99 15.73 25.09
C GLU A 123 22.03 15.71 23.90
N SER A 124 21.87 16.82 23.18
CA SER A 124 20.90 16.95 22.08
C SER A 124 21.05 15.93 20.92
N THR A 125 22.18 15.23 20.86
CA THR A 125 22.50 14.20 19.86
C THR A 125 22.72 12.82 20.49
N SER A 126 22.62 12.69 21.82
CA SER A 126 22.81 11.41 22.49
C SER A 126 21.57 10.54 22.31
N PHE A 127 21.70 9.26 22.65
CA PHE A 127 20.53 8.40 22.79
C PHE A 127 19.85 8.66 24.14
N PHE A 128 18.65 8.11 24.34
CA PHE A 128 17.92 8.14 25.62
C PHE A 128 18.66 7.31 26.68
N ASP A 129 19.63 7.92 27.36
CA ASP A 129 20.63 7.23 28.17
C ASP A 129 20.52 7.53 29.67
N ASN A 130 19.69 8.50 30.06
CA ASN A 130 19.57 8.95 31.43
C ASN A 130 18.15 8.71 31.98
N LEU A 131 18.00 7.84 32.99
CA LEU A 131 16.72 7.71 33.71
C LEU A 131 16.55 8.94 34.61
N VAL A 132 15.64 9.82 34.23
CA VAL A 132 15.42 11.10 34.91
C VAL A 132 14.22 11.10 35.83
N TRP A 133 13.20 10.30 35.50
CA TRP A 133 12.01 10.20 36.31
C TRP A 133 11.43 8.79 36.29
N GLN A 134 10.91 8.37 37.45
CA GLN A 134 10.09 7.18 37.58
C GLN A 134 8.91 7.51 38.48
N ASN A 135 7.73 7.05 38.09
CA ASN A 135 6.55 7.23 38.89
C ASN A 135 6.53 6.24 40.09
N ASP A 136 6.07 6.71 41.25
CA ASP A 136 5.91 5.88 42.45
C ASP A 136 4.59 5.08 42.47
N THR A 137 3.66 5.40 41.58
CA THR A 137 2.32 4.80 41.55
C THR A 137 2.32 3.50 40.76
N LEU A 138 1.99 2.39 41.39
CA LEU A 138 1.85 1.13 40.66
C LEU A 138 0.59 1.19 39.77
N TYR A 139 0.80 1.15 38.47
CA TYR A 139 -0.28 1.10 37.51
C TYR A 139 -0.75 -0.34 37.31
N THR A 140 -2.07 -0.53 37.44
CA THR A 140 -2.73 -1.80 37.08
C THR A 140 -3.29 -1.79 35.66
N THR A 141 -3.43 -0.61 35.05
CA THR A 141 -3.92 -0.41 33.68
C THR A 141 -3.15 0.76 33.05
N ILE A 142 -2.02 0.46 32.44
CA ILE A 142 -1.14 1.38 31.69
C ILE A 142 -1.35 1.29 30.19
N TYR A 143 -2.33 0.50 29.74
CA TYR A 143 -2.40 0.02 28.37
C TYR A 143 -2.61 1.12 27.32
N ASN A 144 -2.90 2.35 27.73
CA ASN A 144 -3.46 3.40 26.90
C ASN A 144 -2.84 4.74 27.28
N LEU A 145 -1.57 4.91 26.92
CA LEU A 145 -0.81 6.12 27.16
C LEU A 145 -0.37 6.69 25.82
N GLY A 146 -0.50 8.00 25.68
CA GLY A 146 -0.06 8.73 24.51
C GLY A 146 0.77 9.94 24.90
N VAL A 147 1.37 10.54 23.87
CA VAL A 147 2.10 11.81 23.96
C VAL A 147 1.40 12.83 23.09
N THR A 148 1.20 14.04 23.60
CA THR A 148 0.65 15.15 22.82
C THR A 148 1.20 16.50 23.27
N ASN A 149 1.36 17.41 22.32
CA ASN A 149 1.61 18.84 22.57
C ASN A 149 0.37 19.72 22.33
N LYS A 150 -0.78 19.11 22.06
CA LYS A 150 -2.02 19.84 21.76
C LYS A 150 -2.66 20.42 23.02
N LEU A 151 -2.47 19.77 24.16
CA LEU A 151 -2.95 20.28 25.45
C LEU A 151 -2.27 21.61 25.80
N LYS A 152 -3.04 22.55 26.37
CA LYS A 152 -2.68 23.91 26.81
C LYS A 152 -2.19 24.87 25.73
N GLY A 153 -1.97 24.41 24.50
CA GLY A 153 -1.51 25.24 23.40
C GLY A 153 -0.15 25.92 23.60
N ASP A 154 0.66 25.48 24.57
CA ASP A 154 1.99 26.03 24.87
C ASP A 154 3.13 25.30 24.17
N GLY A 155 2.82 24.25 23.40
CA GLY A 155 3.77 23.47 22.61
C GLY A 155 4.61 22.47 23.42
N VAL A 156 4.37 22.35 24.73
CA VAL A 156 5.07 21.38 25.60
C VAL A 156 4.46 20.00 25.42
N ASP A 157 5.31 18.99 25.19
CA ASP A 157 4.86 17.61 25.10
C ASP A 157 4.35 17.11 26.46
N ARG A 158 3.28 16.32 26.46
CA ARG A 158 2.63 15.82 27.68
C ARG A 158 2.23 14.37 27.55
N ILE A 159 2.31 13.68 28.67
CA ILE A 159 1.82 12.31 28.81
C ILE A 159 0.33 12.37 29.11
N CYS A 160 -0.50 11.77 28.25
CA CYS A 160 -1.92 11.59 28.49
C CYS A 160 -2.25 10.10 28.63
N GLY A 161 -3.32 9.78 29.34
CA GLY A 161 -3.72 8.39 29.50
C GLY A 161 -5.17 8.17 29.88
N LEU A 162 -5.64 6.96 29.58
CA LEU A 162 -6.94 6.46 30.00
C LEU A 162 -6.83 5.63 31.28
N GLY A 163 -7.82 5.77 32.16
CA GLY A 163 -7.89 5.02 33.40
C GLY A 163 -7.12 5.66 34.54
N ILE A 164 -7.79 6.55 35.27
CA ILE A 164 -7.21 7.29 36.39
C ILE A 164 -6.59 6.29 37.39
N PRO A 165 -5.31 6.44 37.78
CA PRO A 165 -4.54 5.34 38.38
C PRO A 165 -5.12 4.86 39.71
N TRP A 166 -5.61 5.80 40.52
CA TRP A 166 -6.20 5.52 41.84
C TRP A 166 -7.68 5.16 41.82
N LEU A 167 -8.39 5.38 40.70
CA LEU A 167 -9.80 4.98 40.54
C LEU A 167 -9.93 3.64 39.81
N SER A 168 -8.97 3.35 38.94
CA SER A 168 -8.99 2.17 38.09
C SER A 168 -8.63 0.92 38.88
N LYS A 169 -9.30 -0.17 38.52
CA LYS A 169 -8.97 -1.52 38.99
C LYS A 169 -8.34 -2.26 37.81
N PRO A 170 -7.63 -3.38 38.04
CA PRO A 170 -7.07 -4.20 36.95
C PRO A 170 -8.08 -4.61 35.87
N THR A 171 -9.38 -4.56 36.17
CA THR A 171 -10.47 -4.98 35.26
C THR A 171 -11.30 -3.81 34.71
N LYS A 172 -11.11 -2.57 35.20
CA LYS A 172 -11.90 -1.40 34.82
C LYS A 172 -11.10 -0.11 34.97
N ALA A 173 -10.85 0.55 33.85
CA ALA A 173 -10.32 1.90 33.77
C ALA A 173 -11.47 2.93 33.81
N TYR A 174 -11.29 4.05 34.51
CA TYR A 174 -12.27 5.14 34.58
C TYR A 174 -11.64 6.49 34.26
N GLY A 175 -12.29 7.25 33.37
CA GLY A 175 -11.86 8.59 33.00
C GLY A 175 -10.54 8.66 32.24
N TRP A 176 -10.04 9.86 32.06
CA TRP A 176 -8.74 10.15 31.47
C TRP A 176 -7.97 11.17 32.32
N TYR A 177 -6.66 11.25 32.11
CA TYR A 177 -5.77 12.15 32.83
C TYR A 177 -4.61 12.59 31.95
N TYR A 178 -3.88 13.61 32.40
CA TYR A 178 -2.58 13.95 31.82
C TYR A 178 -1.59 14.42 32.88
N TYR A 179 -0.32 14.19 32.60
CA TYR A 179 0.81 14.70 33.37
C TYR A 179 1.19 16.10 32.92
N THR A 180 1.61 16.92 33.88
CA THR A 180 2.27 18.21 33.63
C THR A 180 3.65 18.18 34.27
N CYS A 181 4.64 18.68 33.54
CA CYS A 181 5.93 19.03 34.10
C CYS A 181 5.78 20.25 35.04
N ILE A 182 6.19 20.09 36.30
CA ILE A 182 6.19 21.14 37.33
C ILE A 182 7.59 21.67 37.64
N GLY A 183 8.59 21.13 36.96
CA GLY A 183 9.99 21.49 37.05
C GLY A 183 10.82 20.46 36.27
N ASP A 184 12.09 20.78 36.03
CA ASP A 184 13.09 19.89 35.40
C ASP A 184 12.94 18.47 35.94
N ASN A 185 12.53 17.56 35.05
CA ASN A 185 12.32 16.15 35.32
C ASN A 185 11.37 15.81 36.49
N GLN A 186 10.36 16.65 36.73
CA GLN A 186 9.34 16.47 37.75
C GLN A 186 7.93 16.53 37.14
N TYR A 187 7.22 15.41 37.23
CA TYR A 187 5.90 15.25 36.61
C TYR A 187 4.82 14.95 37.65
N GLU A 188 3.70 15.67 37.58
CA GLU A 188 2.52 15.39 38.41
C GLU A 188 1.26 15.26 37.54
N ILE A 189 0.28 14.52 38.04
CA ILE A 189 -1.05 14.46 37.41
C ILE A 189 -1.80 15.73 37.79
N LEU A 190 -1.94 16.64 36.83
CA LEU A 190 -2.59 17.94 37.06
C LEU A 190 -4.11 17.81 37.06
N ASN A 191 -4.66 17.04 36.12
CA ASN A 191 -6.09 16.92 35.93
C ASN A 191 -6.51 15.47 35.70
N THR A 192 -7.65 15.12 36.28
CA THR A 192 -8.31 13.84 36.07
C THR A 192 -9.79 14.05 35.82
N TYR A 193 -10.28 13.49 34.72
CA TYR A 193 -11.68 13.61 34.32
C TYR A 193 -12.36 12.28 34.57
N ALA A 194 -12.80 12.08 35.81
CA ALA A 194 -13.39 10.84 36.26
C ALA A 194 -14.81 10.67 35.72
N GLU A 195 -15.01 9.60 34.95
CA GLU A 195 -16.31 9.14 34.51
C GLU A 195 -16.74 7.91 35.31
N SER A 196 -18.05 7.70 35.44
CA SER A 196 -18.59 6.39 35.88
C SER A 196 -18.48 5.32 34.78
N ILE A 197 -17.97 5.71 33.61
CA ILE A 197 -17.90 4.92 32.39
C ILE A 197 -16.54 4.25 32.30
N SER A 198 -16.57 2.97 31.96
CA SER A 198 -15.36 2.20 31.72
C SER A 198 -14.73 2.65 30.39
N VAL A 199 -13.53 3.23 30.43
CA VAL A 199 -12.81 3.69 29.24
C VAL A 199 -12.08 2.53 28.55
N GLY A 200 -11.97 2.57 27.23
CA GLY A 200 -11.41 1.55 26.34
C GLY A 200 -9.93 1.81 26.06
N SER A 201 -9.42 1.31 24.93
CA SER A 201 -7.97 1.34 24.63
C SER A 201 -7.44 2.68 24.11
N GLU A 202 -8.15 3.41 23.25
CA GLU A 202 -7.53 4.60 22.61
C GLU A 202 -8.17 5.93 22.96
N MET A 203 -7.31 6.94 22.85
CA MET A 203 -7.64 8.34 22.91
C MET A 203 -6.83 9.14 21.89
N ASP A 204 -7.40 10.24 21.42
CA ASP A 204 -6.69 11.25 20.66
C ASP A 204 -7.10 12.65 21.13
N ILE A 205 -6.24 13.64 20.89
CA ILE A 205 -6.37 15.00 21.39
C ILE A 205 -6.11 16.00 20.27
N GLY A 206 -7.06 16.89 20.03
CA GLY A 206 -6.98 17.93 19.01
C GLY A 206 -8.24 18.78 18.94
N ASP A 207 -8.17 19.94 18.29
CA ASP A 207 -9.32 20.82 18.06
C ASP A 207 -10.16 20.28 16.89
N ILE A 208 -11.27 19.59 17.16
CA ILE A 208 -12.07 18.92 16.12
C ILE A 208 -13.07 19.86 15.44
N ASN A 209 -13.63 20.80 16.19
CA ASN A 209 -14.66 21.71 15.68
C ASN A 209 -14.06 23.02 15.12
N GLY A 210 -12.74 23.18 15.17
CA GLY A 210 -12.01 24.31 14.60
C GLY A 210 -12.17 25.61 15.40
N ASN A 211 -12.59 25.54 16.66
CA ASN A 211 -12.83 26.73 17.48
C ASN A 211 -11.59 27.21 18.26
N GLY A 212 -10.46 26.51 18.12
CA GLY A 212 -9.20 26.80 18.77
C GLY A 212 -9.07 26.31 20.21
N LEU A 213 -10.04 25.52 20.70
CA LEU A 213 -9.98 24.83 21.98
C LEU A 213 -9.64 23.36 21.76
N THR A 214 -8.99 22.75 22.73
CA THR A 214 -8.60 21.35 22.64
C THR A 214 -9.80 20.45 22.90
N ASP A 215 -10.01 19.46 22.04
CA ASP A 215 -10.91 18.34 22.31
C ASP A 215 -10.12 17.09 22.69
N VAL A 216 -10.76 16.24 23.49
CA VAL A 216 -10.29 14.90 23.81
C VAL A 216 -11.34 13.91 23.36
N VAL A 217 -10.95 13.03 22.46
CA VAL A 217 -11.78 11.91 22.03
C VAL A 217 -11.21 10.63 22.63
N PHE A 218 -12.07 9.79 23.19
CA PHE A 218 -11.64 8.48 23.64
C PHE A 218 -12.80 7.50 23.58
N LYS A 219 -12.47 6.21 23.55
CA LYS A 219 -13.51 5.18 23.48
C LYS A 219 -13.76 4.49 24.81
N SER A 220 -14.85 3.73 24.88
CA SER A 220 -15.09 2.76 25.96
C SER A 220 -14.97 1.32 25.49
N TYR A 221 -14.84 0.39 26.43
CA TYR A 221 -14.99 -1.05 26.17
C TYR A 221 -16.34 -1.46 25.56
N LYS A 222 -17.34 -0.57 25.57
CA LYS A 222 -18.64 -0.78 24.92
C LYS A 222 -18.73 -0.14 23.53
N ASN A 223 -17.58 0.21 22.95
CA ASN A 223 -17.45 0.77 21.61
C ASN A 223 -18.09 2.16 21.40
N TYR A 224 -18.42 2.87 22.50
CA TYR A 224 -18.80 4.28 22.43
C TYR A 224 -17.57 5.16 22.23
N VAL A 225 -17.69 6.21 21.42
CA VAL A 225 -16.73 7.33 21.37
C VAL A 225 -17.29 8.45 22.24
N TYR A 226 -16.47 8.99 23.14
CA TYR A 226 -16.80 10.15 23.96
C TYR A 226 -15.96 11.33 23.50
N ILE A 227 -16.59 12.50 23.49
CA ILE A 227 -15.99 13.73 23.04
C ILE A 227 -16.08 14.74 24.17
N TYR A 228 -14.92 15.26 24.55
CA TYR A 228 -14.75 16.24 25.59
C TYR A 228 -14.16 17.49 24.98
N GLU A 229 -14.80 18.63 25.21
CA GLU A 229 -14.33 19.92 24.72
C GLU A 229 -13.79 20.72 25.89
N SER A 230 -12.62 21.32 25.70
CA SER A 230 -12.08 22.28 26.65
C SER A 230 -12.93 23.54 26.69
N THR A 231 -13.18 24.08 27.87
CA THR A 231 -13.96 25.32 28.03
C THR A 231 -13.07 26.57 28.10
N ASP A 232 -11.75 26.39 28.04
CA ASP A 232 -10.76 27.46 28.14
C ASP A 232 -9.45 27.08 27.44
N ILE A 233 -8.71 28.07 26.95
CA ILE A 233 -7.46 27.82 26.17
C ILE A 233 -6.32 27.18 27.01
N MET A 234 -6.46 27.14 28.34
CA MET A 234 -5.44 26.60 29.23
C MET A 234 -5.74 25.13 29.60
N ASP A 235 -6.80 24.54 29.03
CA ASP A 235 -7.23 23.15 29.25
C ASP A 235 -7.39 22.82 30.73
N THR A 236 -7.98 23.76 31.47
CA THR A 236 -8.25 23.60 32.90
C THR A 236 -9.56 22.89 33.17
N PHE A 237 -10.55 23.02 32.28
CA PHE A 237 -11.84 22.36 32.41
C PHE A 237 -12.32 21.81 31.08
N PHE A 238 -12.76 20.56 31.08
CA PHE A 238 -13.40 19.92 29.94
C PHE A 238 -14.85 19.57 30.27
N VAL A 239 -15.72 19.69 29.28
CA VAL A 239 -17.11 19.25 29.34
C VAL A 239 -17.36 18.19 28.29
N LYS A 240 -18.11 17.16 28.65
CA LYS A 240 -18.56 16.17 27.68
C LYS A 240 -19.61 16.81 26.77
N VAL A 241 -19.35 16.83 25.47
CA VAL A 241 -20.25 17.45 24.48
C VAL A 241 -21.11 16.44 23.76
N ASP A 242 -20.58 15.26 23.45
CA ASP A 242 -21.34 14.21 22.76
C ASP A 242 -20.84 12.80 23.09
N SER A 243 -21.57 11.80 22.60
CA SER A 243 -21.11 10.43 22.51
C SER A 243 -21.69 9.71 21.29
N ILE A 244 -20.81 9.09 20.50
CA ILE A 244 -21.20 8.31 19.32
C ILE A 244 -21.43 6.86 19.73
N THR A 245 -22.60 6.32 19.38
CA THR A 245 -23.03 4.97 19.76
C THR A 245 -23.16 4.07 18.54
N GLU A 246 -22.31 3.06 18.42
CA GLU A 246 -22.26 2.17 17.26
C GLU A 246 -22.16 0.71 17.69
N SER A 247 -22.75 -0.20 16.91
CA SER A 247 -22.62 -1.63 17.14
C SER A 247 -21.21 -2.10 16.78
N GLY A 248 -20.61 -2.95 17.61
CA GLY A 248 -19.32 -3.58 17.35
C GLY A 248 -18.88 -4.41 18.55
N TYR A 249 -17.95 -5.35 18.34
CA TYR A 249 -17.46 -6.23 19.40
C TYR A 249 -16.36 -5.57 20.23
N ALA A 250 -15.38 -4.97 19.53
CA ALA A 250 -14.27 -4.23 20.09
C ALA A 250 -13.86 -3.15 19.10
N SER A 251 -13.21 -2.10 19.58
CA SER A 251 -12.43 -1.19 18.75
C SER A 251 -11.04 -1.20 19.33
N ASP A 252 -10.01 -1.10 18.48
CA ASP A 252 -8.62 -0.97 18.93
C ASP A 252 -7.97 0.35 18.50
N GLU A 253 -8.52 1.13 17.55
CA GLU A 253 -7.95 2.44 17.14
C GLU A 253 -8.96 3.60 17.08
N LEU A 254 -8.52 4.82 17.40
CA LEU A 254 -9.30 6.07 17.31
C LEU A 254 -8.37 7.26 16.98
N LEU A 255 -8.71 8.06 15.97
CA LEU A 255 -7.89 9.18 15.51
C LEU A 255 -8.75 10.39 15.15
N ILE A 256 -8.30 11.60 15.48
CA ILE A 256 -8.80 12.86 14.91
C ILE A 256 -8.03 13.09 13.62
N LEU A 257 -8.75 13.05 12.50
CA LEU A 257 -8.20 13.33 11.19
C LEU A 257 -8.11 14.85 10.98
N PRO A 258 -7.12 15.34 10.21
CA PRO A 258 -7.25 16.66 9.59
C PRO A 258 -8.39 16.61 8.57
N ASP A 259 -8.91 17.77 8.17
CA ASP A 259 -9.90 17.97 7.10
C ASP A 259 -9.52 17.18 5.83
N ILE A 260 -9.97 15.92 5.77
CA ILE A 260 -9.44 14.90 4.86
C ILE A 260 -10.08 15.04 3.48
N ASP A 261 -11.31 15.54 3.45
CA ASP A 261 -12.08 15.74 2.22
C ASP A 261 -12.15 17.21 1.75
N ARG A 262 -11.55 18.12 2.52
CA ARG A 262 -11.37 19.56 2.24
C ARG A 262 -12.67 20.35 2.25
N ASP A 263 -13.64 19.95 3.08
CA ASP A 263 -14.87 20.70 3.31
C ASP A 263 -14.72 21.81 4.39
N GLY A 264 -13.60 21.80 5.12
CA GLY A 264 -13.25 22.76 6.17
C GLY A 264 -13.54 22.28 7.59
N VAL A 265 -14.04 21.06 7.76
CA VAL A 265 -14.31 20.40 9.05
C VAL A 265 -13.31 19.27 9.25
N LYS A 266 -12.95 18.97 10.51
CA LYS A 266 -12.13 17.80 10.82
C LYS A 266 -12.99 16.62 11.20
N GLU A 267 -12.45 15.42 11.01
CA GLU A 267 -13.19 14.19 11.22
C GLU A 267 -12.64 13.37 12.39
N ILE A 268 -13.48 12.46 12.91
CA ILE A 268 -13.05 11.36 13.80
C ILE A 268 -13.07 10.10 12.99
N MET A 269 -11.97 9.35 12.98
CA MET A 269 -11.97 8.00 12.46
C MET A 269 -11.85 6.97 13.58
N LYS A 270 -12.63 5.90 13.45
CA LYS A 270 -12.66 4.79 14.40
C LYS A 270 -12.52 3.47 13.68
N TYR A 271 -11.67 2.62 14.24
CA TYR A 271 -11.53 1.22 13.87
C TYR A 271 -12.40 0.36 14.80
N GLN A 272 -13.08 -0.66 14.27
CA GLN A 272 -13.74 -1.68 15.05
C GLN A 272 -13.67 -3.07 14.43
N ILE A 273 -13.93 -4.07 15.26
CA ILE A 273 -14.12 -5.46 14.87
C ILE A 273 -15.60 -5.76 14.97
N ASP A 274 -16.21 -6.07 13.83
CA ASP A 274 -17.63 -6.40 13.77
C ASP A 274 -17.85 -7.85 14.19
N TYR A 275 -16.91 -8.73 13.85
CA TYR A 275 -17.00 -10.16 14.11
C TYR A 275 -15.62 -10.79 14.31
N VAL A 276 -15.45 -11.47 15.44
CA VAL A 276 -14.29 -12.28 15.77
C VAL A 276 -14.54 -13.73 15.32
N GLY A 277 -13.85 -14.18 14.27
CA GLY A 277 -13.98 -15.54 13.76
C GLY A 277 -13.12 -15.80 12.52
N TYR A 278 -13.52 -16.79 11.71
CA TYR A 278 -12.83 -17.15 10.47
C TYR A 278 -13.83 -17.10 9.30
N PRO A 279 -13.86 -16.00 8.53
CA PRO A 279 -12.98 -14.81 8.57
C PRO A 279 -13.27 -13.84 9.74
N THR A 280 -12.32 -12.95 10.04
CA THR A 280 -12.51 -11.79 10.92
C THR A 280 -13.06 -10.62 10.10
N SER A 281 -14.07 -9.91 10.62
CA SER A 281 -14.64 -8.71 9.99
C SER A 281 -14.15 -7.45 10.69
N TYR A 282 -13.60 -6.53 9.91
CA TYR A 282 -13.10 -5.23 10.34
C TYR A 282 -14.00 -4.12 9.78
N GLY A 283 -14.30 -3.12 10.61
CA GLY A 283 -15.12 -1.96 10.27
C GLY A 283 -14.38 -0.66 10.55
N TYR A 284 -14.50 0.29 9.63
CA TYR A 284 -13.89 1.61 9.70
C TYR A 284 -14.95 2.65 9.45
N LEU A 285 -15.09 3.58 10.39
CA LEU A 285 -16.09 4.64 10.34
C LEU A 285 -15.42 5.99 10.48
N ILE A 286 -15.80 6.94 9.63
CA ILE A 286 -15.45 8.35 9.79
C ILE A 286 -16.70 9.12 10.16
N TYR A 287 -16.57 9.99 11.15
CA TYR A 287 -17.60 10.88 11.63
C TYR A 287 -17.19 12.33 11.44
N GLU A 288 -18.15 13.17 11.06
CA GLU A 288 -17.93 14.60 10.86
C GLU A 288 -18.98 15.39 11.64
N GLU A 289 -18.55 16.49 12.26
CA GLU A 289 -19.42 17.34 13.08
C GLU A 289 -20.18 18.35 12.20
N ARG A 290 -21.51 18.27 12.22
CA ARG A 290 -22.39 19.20 11.50
C ARG A 290 -23.48 19.75 12.40
N GLY A 291 -23.17 20.87 13.06
CA GLY A 291 -24.15 21.60 13.86
C GLY A 291 -24.41 20.97 15.24
N GLY A 292 -23.35 20.48 15.86
CA GLY A 292 -23.31 19.81 17.15
C GLY A 292 -23.71 18.33 17.10
N ILE A 293 -23.74 17.73 15.91
CA ILE A 293 -24.12 16.33 15.69
C ILE A 293 -23.05 15.69 14.80
N PHE A 294 -22.59 14.51 15.19
CA PHE A 294 -21.66 13.70 14.40
C PHE A 294 -22.41 12.76 13.45
N ASP A 295 -22.23 12.96 12.14
CA ASP A 295 -22.78 12.10 11.10
C ASP A 295 -21.71 11.12 10.60
N THR A 296 -22.08 9.86 10.33
CA THR A 296 -21.18 8.89 9.69
C THR A 296 -21.08 9.16 8.19
N ILE A 297 -19.89 9.58 7.74
CA ILE A 297 -19.64 10.00 6.35
C ILE A 297 -18.89 8.95 5.52
N PHE A 298 -18.16 8.05 6.19
CA PHE A 298 -17.48 6.92 5.58
C PHE A 298 -17.78 5.69 6.41
N ASN A 299 -18.05 4.58 5.71
CA ASN A 299 -18.26 3.30 6.34
C ASN A 299 -17.70 2.18 5.45
N ARG A 300 -16.62 1.56 5.91
CA ARG A 300 -15.91 0.49 5.20
C ARG A 300 -15.80 -0.74 6.08
N HIS A 301 -16.37 -1.85 5.60
CA HIS A 301 -16.25 -3.15 6.25
C HIS A 301 -15.59 -4.18 5.34
N PHE A 302 -14.59 -4.91 5.81
CA PHE A 302 -14.00 -6.03 5.06
C PHE A 302 -13.66 -7.22 5.92
N GLU A 303 -13.64 -8.38 5.26
CA GLU A 303 -13.31 -9.65 5.88
C GLU A 303 -11.90 -10.08 5.46
N VAL A 304 -11.09 -10.49 6.44
CA VAL A 304 -9.79 -11.08 6.19
C VAL A 304 -9.73 -12.45 6.81
N MET A 305 -9.22 -13.41 6.05
CA MET A 305 -8.87 -14.72 6.60
C MET A 305 -7.70 -14.55 7.56
N THR A 306 -8.02 -14.65 8.86
CA THR A 306 -7.04 -14.76 9.94
C THR A 306 -6.82 -16.23 10.26
N ASN A 307 -5.76 -16.54 11.01
CA ASN A 307 -5.48 -17.90 11.49
C ASN A 307 -5.51 -18.00 13.02
N PHE A 308 -5.86 -16.91 13.69
CA PHE A 308 -6.00 -16.83 15.13
C PHE A 308 -7.34 -16.21 15.51
N MET A 309 -8.10 -16.90 16.37
CA MET A 309 -9.47 -16.53 16.72
C MET A 309 -9.52 -15.37 17.71
N TYR A 310 -8.40 -15.01 18.33
CA TYR A 310 -8.38 -14.15 19.51
C TYR A 310 -7.65 -12.83 19.34
N ILE A 311 -7.06 -12.55 18.17
CA ILE A 311 -6.23 -11.35 18.02
C ILE A 311 -6.56 -10.62 16.72
N CYS A 312 -6.49 -9.30 16.84
CA CYS A 312 -7.49 -8.33 16.43
C CYS A 312 -6.82 -7.17 15.67
N GLY A 313 -5.75 -7.47 14.93
CA GLY A 313 -4.96 -6.45 14.26
C GLY A 313 -5.78 -5.54 13.37
N GLY A 314 -5.71 -4.25 13.64
CA GLY A 314 -6.18 -3.22 12.74
C GLY A 314 -5.80 -1.86 13.29
N ASP A 315 -5.58 -0.93 12.38
CA ASP A 315 -5.01 0.37 12.69
C ASP A 315 -5.44 1.38 11.62
N ILE A 316 -5.31 2.66 11.93
CA ILE A 316 -5.66 3.80 11.09
C ILE A 316 -4.51 4.80 11.14
N ASP A 317 -4.09 5.29 9.98
CA ASP A 317 -3.28 6.50 9.91
C ASP A 317 -3.59 7.29 8.63
N TYR A 318 -2.96 8.45 8.44
CA TYR A 318 -3.17 9.31 7.29
C TYR A 318 -1.91 10.05 6.84
N GLY A 319 -1.90 10.45 5.57
CA GLY A 319 -0.79 11.22 5.01
C GLY A 319 -0.95 11.52 3.54
N ASP A 320 -0.15 12.44 3.02
CA ASP A 320 -0.02 12.66 1.57
C ASP A 320 0.76 11.48 0.97
N ILE A 321 0.02 10.40 0.68
CA ILE A 321 0.58 9.12 0.26
C ILE A 321 0.92 9.18 -1.23
N ASP A 322 0.24 10.02 -2.02
CA ASP A 322 0.48 10.14 -3.45
C ASP A 322 1.13 11.46 -3.91
N GLY A 323 1.49 12.33 -2.97
CA GLY A 323 2.28 13.54 -3.21
C GLY A 323 1.50 14.66 -3.90
N ASP A 324 0.18 14.65 -3.87
CA ASP A 324 -0.67 15.70 -4.45
C ASP A 324 -1.10 16.78 -3.45
N GLY A 325 -0.61 16.69 -2.21
CA GLY A 325 -0.89 17.62 -1.11
C GLY A 325 -2.23 17.35 -0.42
N ILE A 326 -2.97 16.30 -0.79
CA ILE A 326 -4.16 15.82 -0.08
C ILE A 326 -3.73 14.65 0.80
N ASN A 327 -4.22 14.61 2.04
CA ASN A 327 -4.00 13.41 2.85
C ASN A 327 -4.95 12.30 2.40
N GLU A 328 -4.39 11.12 2.17
CA GLU A 328 -5.11 9.86 2.08
C GLU A 328 -5.26 9.23 3.46
N ILE A 329 -6.24 8.36 3.56
CA ILE A 329 -6.50 7.51 4.71
C ILE A 329 -5.89 6.15 4.44
N VAL A 330 -5.19 5.61 5.43
CA VAL A 330 -4.59 4.28 5.39
C VAL A 330 -5.23 3.45 6.50
N ILE A 331 -5.82 2.31 6.12
CA ILE A 331 -6.46 1.40 7.08
C ILE A 331 -5.86 0.01 6.93
N SER A 332 -5.72 -0.71 8.04
CA SER A 332 -5.24 -2.09 8.01
C SER A 332 -6.10 -3.02 8.83
N GLY A 333 -6.29 -4.26 8.40
CA GLY A 333 -6.97 -5.29 9.17
C GLY A 333 -6.25 -6.63 9.01
N GLY A 334 -5.62 -7.11 10.07
CA GLY A 334 -4.85 -8.34 10.10
C GLY A 334 -3.67 -8.31 9.15
N ARG A 335 -3.84 -8.79 7.91
CA ARG A 335 -2.78 -8.85 6.87
C ARG A 335 -3.10 -8.00 5.65
N HIS A 336 -4.19 -7.26 5.73
CA HIS A 336 -4.75 -6.47 4.66
C HIS A 336 -4.54 -4.99 4.98
N LEU A 337 -4.31 -4.22 3.94
CA LEU A 337 -4.06 -2.78 3.98
C LEU A 337 -4.80 -2.16 2.79
N GLU A 338 -5.47 -1.02 3.01
CA GLU A 338 -6.10 -0.22 1.97
C GLU A 338 -5.70 1.24 2.11
N VAL A 339 -5.58 1.94 0.98
CA VAL A 339 -5.40 3.40 0.92
C VAL A 339 -6.61 4.02 0.22
N TRP A 340 -7.19 5.03 0.85
CA TRP A 340 -8.40 5.72 0.43
C TRP A 340 -8.15 7.21 0.26
N LYS A 341 -8.62 7.77 -0.86
CA LYS A 341 -8.49 9.17 -1.22
C LYS A 341 -9.85 9.85 -1.27
N ALA A 342 -9.94 11.06 -0.74
CA ALA A 342 -11.12 11.90 -0.94
C ALA A 342 -11.23 12.35 -2.40
N LYS A 343 -12.45 12.26 -2.96
CA LYS A 343 -12.82 12.78 -4.28
C LYS A 343 -13.69 14.03 -4.20
N GLY A 344 -14.06 14.42 -2.99
CA GLY A 344 -14.91 15.54 -2.63
C GLY A 344 -15.55 15.28 -1.28
N ASP A 345 -16.34 16.25 -0.82
CA ASP A 345 -17.15 16.22 0.41
C ASP A 345 -17.86 14.86 0.58
N ASN A 346 -17.43 14.13 1.60
CA ASN A 346 -17.92 12.83 2.04
C ASN A 346 -17.87 11.73 0.97
N GLN A 347 -16.93 11.84 0.02
CA GLN A 347 -16.75 10.88 -1.07
C GLN A 347 -15.34 10.33 -1.10
N PHE A 348 -15.19 9.05 -0.80
CA PHE A 348 -13.90 8.37 -0.77
C PHE A 348 -13.79 7.32 -1.86
N VAL A 349 -12.60 7.18 -2.45
CA VAL A 349 -12.26 6.11 -3.38
C VAL A 349 -11.05 5.35 -2.87
N ARG A 350 -11.07 4.03 -2.99
CA ARG A 350 -9.88 3.22 -2.75
C ARG A 350 -8.92 3.35 -3.92
N ILE A 351 -7.69 3.77 -3.67
CA ILE A 351 -6.66 3.96 -4.70
C ILE A 351 -5.64 2.82 -4.73
N TRP A 352 -5.48 2.11 -3.60
CA TRP A 352 -4.59 0.96 -3.49
C TRP A 352 -5.05 -0.01 -2.40
N GLU A 353 -4.66 -1.26 -2.55
CA GLU A 353 -4.86 -2.31 -1.56
C GLU A 353 -3.70 -3.31 -1.64
N TRP A 354 -3.35 -3.90 -0.50
CA TRP A 354 -2.36 -4.94 -0.42
C TRP A 354 -2.75 -5.97 0.63
N THR A 355 -2.45 -7.24 0.34
CA THR A 355 -2.68 -8.34 1.28
C THR A 355 -1.46 -9.23 1.30
N ASP A 356 -0.87 -9.48 2.47
CA ASP A 356 0.26 -10.39 2.58
C ASP A 356 -0.16 -11.81 2.14
N PRO A 357 0.36 -12.35 1.03
CA PRO A 357 -0.04 -13.70 0.60
C PRO A 357 0.62 -14.79 1.45
N THR A 358 1.66 -14.45 2.23
CA THR A 358 2.57 -15.45 2.79
C THR A 358 2.22 -15.91 4.19
N TYR A 359 1.39 -15.21 4.99
CA TYR A 359 1.44 -15.45 6.43
C TYR A 359 0.19 -15.21 7.30
N TYR A 360 0.35 -15.71 8.53
CA TYR A 360 -0.49 -15.66 9.73
C TYR A 360 -0.23 -14.33 10.45
N THR A 361 -1.16 -13.38 10.39
CA THR A 361 -1.06 -12.16 11.18
C THR A 361 -1.91 -12.28 12.43
N ILE A 362 -1.38 -11.73 13.51
CA ILE A 362 -2.00 -11.74 14.82
C ILE A 362 -2.51 -10.32 15.09
N GLU A 363 -1.65 -9.32 14.91
CA GLU A 363 -1.93 -7.90 15.06
C GLU A 363 -1.33 -7.13 13.88
N SER A 364 -1.77 -5.90 13.65
CA SER A 364 -1.21 -5.06 12.61
C SER A 364 -1.31 -3.60 12.99
N HIS A 365 -0.22 -2.87 12.76
CA HIS A 365 -0.15 -1.44 13.02
C HIS A 365 0.34 -0.67 11.80
N LEU A 366 0.01 0.62 11.76
CA LEU A 366 0.32 1.56 10.70
C LEU A 366 1.09 2.75 11.23
N LEU A 367 1.95 3.30 10.37
CA LEU A 367 2.48 4.65 10.50
C LEU A 367 2.71 5.23 9.10
N CYS A 368 2.29 6.46 8.88
CA CYS A 368 2.39 7.21 7.64
C CYS A 368 3.23 8.47 7.87
N HIS A 369 4.49 8.43 7.43
CA HIS A 369 5.44 9.52 7.65
C HIS A 369 6.39 9.69 6.46
N ASP A 370 6.83 10.92 6.17
CA ASP A 370 7.80 11.22 5.10
C ASP A 370 9.22 11.11 5.66
N PHE A 371 9.74 9.88 5.73
CA PHE A 371 11.05 9.62 6.31
C PHE A 371 12.18 10.13 5.43
N ASN A 372 12.02 10.07 4.11
CA ASN A 372 13.07 10.48 3.16
C ASN A 372 12.98 11.95 2.72
N ASN A 373 12.01 12.71 3.25
CA ASN A 373 11.75 14.12 2.96
C ASN A 373 11.50 14.41 1.46
N ASN A 374 10.86 13.48 0.73
CA ASN A 374 10.54 13.67 -0.69
C ASN A 374 9.14 14.27 -0.93
N GLY A 375 8.37 14.51 0.13
CA GLY A 375 7.00 15.03 0.07
C GLY A 375 5.93 13.94 -0.11
N ILE A 376 6.31 12.67 -0.14
CA ILE A 376 5.43 11.50 -0.21
C ILE A 376 5.63 10.73 1.08
N LYS A 377 4.57 10.51 1.85
CA LYS A 377 4.68 9.73 3.08
C LYS A 377 4.79 8.24 2.78
N GLU A 378 5.78 7.58 3.37
CA GLU A 378 5.83 6.12 3.39
C GLU A 378 4.80 5.52 4.34
N ILE A 379 4.30 4.33 3.98
CA ILE A 379 3.44 3.51 4.84
C ILE A 379 4.30 2.43 5.49
N ILE A 380 4.42 2.50 6.80
CA ILE A 380 5.02 1.47 7.65
C ILE A 380 3.91 0.54 8.12
N PHE A 381 3.98 -0.73 7.71
CA PHE A 381 3.03 -1.76 8.10
C PHE A 381 3.72 -2.84 8.92
N THR A 382 3.37 -2.96 10.20
CA THR A 382 4.05 -3.85 11.16
C THR A 382 3.09 -4.80 11.88
N GLY A 383 3.61 -5.75 12.67
CA GLY A 383 2.81 -6.72 13.45
C GLY A 383 2.57 -8.09 12.79
N CYS A 384 3.04 -8.27 11.56
CA CYS A 384 2.63 -9.40 10.73
C CYS A 384 3.40 -10.73 10.99
N GLY A 385 3.11 -11.51 12.04
CA GLY A 385 3.65 -12.88 12.14
C GLY A 385 3.51 -13.59 13.50
N ILE A 386 3.39 -14.93 13.51
CA ILE A 386 3.32 -15.76 14.73
C ILE A 386 4.69 -16.04 15.39
N SER A 387 5.78 -15.98 14.62
CA SER A 387 7.14 -16.32 15.11
C SER A 387 8.17 -15.23 14.87
N ASN A 388 7.90 -14.30 13.95
CA ASN A 388 8.72 -13.13 13.68
C ASN A 388 7.76 -11.98 13.34
N SER A 389 7.54 -11.06 14.27
CA SER A 389 6.96 -9.77 13.90
C SER A 389 7.85 -9.14 12.83
N LEU A 390 7.25 -8.72 11.73
CA LEU A 390 7.94 -8.11 10.60
C LEU A 390 7.31 -6.76 10.28
N THR A 391 8.08 -5.94 9.59
CA THR A 391 7.65 -4.62 9.11
C THR A 391 7.91 -4.51 7.62
N ARG A 392 6.93 -3.97 6.90
CA ARG A 392 7.00 -3.65 5.47
C ARG A 392 6.90 -2.15 5.31
N VAL A 393 7.71 -1.63 4.41
CA VAL A 393 7.71 -0.20 4.05
C VAL A 393 7.21 -0.10 2.62
N PHE A 394 6.14 0.66 2.42
CA PHE A 394 5.57 0.96 1.12
C PHE A 394 5.69 2.46 0.82
N GLU A 395 5.88 2.80 -0.44
CA GLU A 395 5.85 4.18 -0.92
C GLU A 395 5.13 4.22 -2.27
N CYS A 396 4.38 5.28 -2.54
CA CYS A 396 3.81 5.53 -3.85
C CYS A 396 4.90 6.05 -4.81
N ASP A 397 5.08 5.36 -5.93
CA ASP A 397 5.88 5.85 -7.04
C ASP A 397 5.02 6.71 -7.97
N THR A 398 5.11 8.02 -7.79
CA THR A 398 4.40 9.02 -8.60
C THR A 398 4.99 9.22 -9.99
N THR A 399 6.13 8.58 -10.31
CA THR A 399 6.81 8.67 -11.61
C THR A 399 6.40 7.55 -12.57
N ARG A 400 5.88 6.45 -12.04
CA ARG A 400 5.38 5.31 -12.81
C ARG A 400 3.86 5.41 -12.96
N ASP A 401 3.38 5.51 -14.19
CA ASP A 401 2.01 5.11 -14.50
C ASP A 401 1.90 3.59 -14.29
N PRO A 402 1.19 3.11 -13.26
CA PRO A 402 1.01 1.67 -13.13
C PRO A 402 0.17 1.18 -14.30
N SER A 403 0.55 -0.02 -14.74
CA SER A 403 -0.15 -0.72 -15.79
C SER A 403 -0.52 -2.09 -15.29
N ALA A 404 -1.68 -2.57 -15.71
CA ALA A 404 -2.01 -3.98 -15.55
C ALA A 404 -0.92 -4.80 -16.26
N PRO A 405 -0.51 -5.97 -15.71
CA PRO A 405 0.39 -6.84 -16.42
C PRO A 405 -0.24 -7.24 -17.77
N ASP A 406 0.47 -6.97 -18.85
CA ASP A 406 0.09 -7.39 -20.18
C ASP A 406 0.51 -8.84 -20.39
N MET A 407 -0.25 -9.62 -21.16
CA MET A 407 0.28 -10.85 -21.73
C MET A 407 1.33 -10.45 -22.78
N VAL A 408 2.59 -10.81 -22.55
CA VAL A 408 3.72 -10.44 -23.43
C VAL A 408 4.13 -11.57 -24.35
N LYS A 409 3.80 -12.82 -24.00
CA LYS A 409 4.08 -14.00 -24.81
C LYS A 409 2.99 -15.04 -24.60
N ALA A 410 2.54 -15.68 -25.67
CA ALA A 410 1.66 -16.84 -25.62
C ALA A 410 2.14 -17.86 -26.65
N GLU A 411 2.51 -19.05 -26.21
CA GLU A 411 3.09 -20.10 -27.06
C GLU A 411 2.41 -21.44 -26.83
N ALA A 412 1.97 -22.06 -27.92
CA ALA A 412 1.63 -23.48 -27.97
C ALA A 412 2.92 -24.31 -28.02
N SER A 413 2.95 -25.41 -27.28
CA SER A 413 4.05 -26.38 -27.26
C SER A 413 3.51 -27.79 -27.45
N ASP A 414 4.19 -28.53 -28.32
CA ASP A 414 3.97 -29.94 -28.70
C ASP A 414 4.48 -30.95 -27.63
N GLY A 415 4.50 -30.53 -26.37
CA GLY A 415 5.00 -31.34 -25.25
C GLY A 415 6.36 -32.04 -25.48
N VAL A 416 6.42 -33.28 -25.00
CA VAL A 416 7.47 -34.29 -25.21
C VAL A 416 7.12 -35.18 -26.41
N ILE A 417 5.83 -35.43 -26.64
CA ILE A 417 5.33 -36.31 -27.70
C ILE A 417 5.03 -35.48 -28.91
N VAL A 418 5.88 -35.66 -29.89
CA VAL A 418 5.79 -34.89 -31.11
C VAL A 418 4.69 -35.45 -32.01
N GLY A 419 3.60 -34.70 -32.17
CA GLY A 419 2.34 -35.16 -32.78
C GLY A 419 1.67 -34.08 -33.64
N SER A 420 0.83 -34.46 -34.62
CA SER A 420 0.08 -33.44 -35.38
C SER A 420 -1.21 -33.09 -34.66
N GLY A 421 -1.38 -31.81 -34.34
CA GLY A 421 -2.56 -31.32 -33.62
C GLY A 421 -2.38 -31.47 -32.12
N VAL A 422 -3.37 -30.99 -31.36
CA VAL A 422 -3.30 -31.02 -29.89
C VAL A 422 -3.31 -32.46 -29.38
N ASP A 423 -2.33 -32.87 -28.59
CA ASP A 423 -2.33 -34.14 -27.86
C ASP A 423 -2.35 -34.00 -26.32
N TYR A 424 -1.91 -35.01 -25.57
CA TYR A 424 -2.12 -35.10 -24.11
C TYR A 424 -1.01 -34.49 -23.25
N ASP A 425 0.14 -34.17 -23.83
CA ASP A 425 1.21 -33.44 -23.14
C ASP A 425 1.47 -32.05 -23.74
N ASP A 426 0.59 -31.66 -24.65
CA ASP A 426 0.52 -30.31 -25.18
C ASP A 426 0.05 -29.29 -24.15
N TYR A 427 0.63 -28.11 -24.24
CA TYR A 427 0.29 -27.00 -23.37
C TYR A 427 0.42 -25.65 -24.05
N ILE A 428 -0.24 -24.66 -23.45
CA ILE A 428 -0.06 -23.25 -23.77
C ILE A 428 0.65 -22.58 -22.61
N ARG A 429 1.73 -21.87 -22.90
CA ARG A 429 2.48 -21.03 -21.96
C ARG A 429 2.15 -19.57 -22.21
N ILE A 430 1.58 -18.88 -21.23
CA ILE A 430 1.31 -17.44 -21.27
C ILE A 430 2.22 -16.73 -20.25
N GLU A 431 3.06 -15.83 -20.72
CA GLU A 431 3.92 -14.99 -19.90
C GLU A 431 3.35 -13.58 -19.77
N PHE A 432 3.34 -13.07 -18.54
CA PHE A 432 2.87 -11.73 -18.22
C PHE A 432 4.05 -10.76 -18.03
N SER A 433 3.82 -9.47 -18.26
CA SER A 433 4.85 -8.43 -18.08
C SER A 433 5.27 -8.22 -16.62
N GLY A 434 4.52 -8.77 -15.66
CA GLY A 434 4.76 -8.66 -14.22
C GLY A 434 4.03 -9.75 -13.43
N LEU A 435 4.02 -9.63 -12.10
CA LEU A 435 3.30 -10.55 -11.21
C LEU A 435 1.78 -10.31 -11.30
N THR A 436 1.01 -11.39 -11.22
CA THR A 436 -0.46 -11.37 -11.23
C THR A 436 -1.04 -11.91 -9.92
N THR A 437 -2.35 -11.75 -9.71
CA THR A 437 -3.09 -12.35 -8.59
C THR A 437 -3.21 -13.88 -8.64
N GLU A 438 -2.70 -14.52 -9.71
CA GLU A 438 -2.65 -15.98 -9.89
C GLU A 438 -3.99 -16.69 -9.56
N PRO A 439 -5.14 -16.21 -10.11
CA PRO A 439 -6.44 -16.76 -9.76
C PRO A 439 -6.57 -18.22 -10.18
N ARG A 440 -7.46 -18.96 -9.49
CA ARG A 440 -7.76 -20.35 -9.86
C ARG A 440 -8.51 -20.41 -11.19
N ILE A 441 -7.81 -20.79 -12.25
CA ILE A 441 -8.37 -21.09 -13.57
C ILE A 441 -8.54 -22.60 -13.70
N ASN A 442 -9.68 -23.05 -14.25
CA ASN A 442 -10.00 -24.45 -14.45
C ASN A 442 -11.05 -24.60 -15.58
N LYS A 443 -11.45 -25.84 -15.87
CA LYS A 443 -12.42 -26.16 -16.94
C LYS A 443 -13.76 -25.42 -16.87
N SER A 444 -14.20 -24.96 -15.70
CA SER A 444 -15.49 -24.27 -15.57
C SER A 444 -15.44 -22.78 -15.89
N ASN A 445 -14.24 -22.17 -15.96
CA ASN A 445 -14.10 -20.72 -16.12
C ASN A 445 -13.08 -20.29 -17.19
N ILE A 446 -12.24 -21.18 -17.72
CA ILE A 446 -11.16 -20.81 -18.64
C ILE A 446 -11.65 -20.06 -19.88
N ASP A 447 -12.70 -20.53 -20.56
CA ASP A 447 -13.24 -19.88 -21.77
C ASP A 447 -13.91 -18.52 -21.47
N SER A 448 -14.27 -18.26 -20.21
CA SER A 448 -14.79 -16.95 -19.79
C SER A 448 -13.68 -15.98 -19.39
N ILE A 449 -12.58 -16.48 -18.82
CA ILE A 449 -11.46 -15.66 -18.33
C ILE A 449 -10.48 -15.33 -19.47
N LEU A 450 -10.23 -16.28 -20.38
CA LEU A 450 -9.23 -16.20 -21.45
C LEU A 450 -9.86 -16.55 -22.81
N ARG A 451 -10.99 -15.94 -23.17
CA ARG A 451 -11.74 -16.31 -24.38
C ARG A 451 -10.87 -16.33 -25.65
N LEU A 452 -10.98 -17.37 -26.47
CA LEU A 452 -10.32 -17.46 -27.77
C LEU A 452 -11.12 -16.80 -28.90
N SER A 453 -10.45 -16.39 -29.98
CA SER A 453 -11.08 -15.99 -31.23
C SER A 453 -11.81 -17.16 -31.90
N GLY A 454 -12.64 -16.87 -32.91
CA GLY A 454 -13.29 -17.92 -33.73
C GLY A 454 -14.37 -18.74 -33.01
N GLY A 455 -14.60 -18.51 -31.71
CA GLY A 455 -15.43 -19.38 -30.89
C GLY A 455 -14.72 -20.68 -30.50
N HIS A 456 -13.38 -20.70 -30.58
CA HIS A 456 -12.58 -21.82 -30.12
C HIS A 456 -12.59 -21.95 -28.60
N SER A 457 -12.20 -23.13 -28.11
CA SER A 457 -12.18 -23.47 -26.70
C SER A 457 -10.94 -24.28 -26.37
N TYR A 458 -10.43 -24.08 -25.14
CA TYR A 458 -9.39 -24.93 -24.55
C TYR A 458 -9.93 -26.30 -24.14
N LEU A 459 -11.25 -26.49 -24.17
CA LEU A 459 -11.90 -27.67 -23.62
C LEU A 459 -12.06 -28.77 -24.67
N ALA A 460 -11.47 -29.94 -24.41
CA ALA A 460 -11.77 -31.16 -25.12
C ALA A 460 -13.24 -31.54 -24.98
N ASN A 461 -13.90 -31.76 -26.12
CA ASN A 461 -15.34 -32.08 -26.20
C ASN A 461 -16.22 -31.06 -25.45
N GLY A 462 -15.74 -29.80 -25.33
CA GLY A 462 -16.41 -28.73 -24.59
C GLY A 462 -16.54 -28.96 -23.07
N LYS A 463 -15.79 -29.89 -22.48
CA LYS A 463 -15.96 -30.29 -21.07
C LYS A 463 -14.68 -30.55 -20.29
N TYR A 464 -13.61 -30.98 -20.96
CA TYR A 464 -12.41 -31.47 -20.29
C TYR A 464 -11.24 -30.54 -20.53
N LEU A 465 -10.50 -30.27 -19.46
CA LEU A 465 -9.21 -29.60 -19.43
C LEU A 465 -8.39 -30.40 -18.43
N ASP A 466 -7.09 -30.58 -18.66
CA ASP A 466 -6.26 -31.28 -17.70
C ASP A 466 -6.05 -30.40 -16.47
N THR A 467 -5.22 -29.37 -16.59
CA THR A 467 -4.98 -28.42 -15.50
C THR A 467 -4.52 -27.04 -15.97
N CYS A 468 -4.64 -26.07 -15.08
CA CYS A 468 -3.97 -24.79 -15.19
C CYS A 468 -3.10 -24.60 -13.95
N ARG A 469 -1.86 -24.17 -14.13
CA ARG A 469 -0.97 -23.85 -13.01
C ARG A 469 -0.21 -22.55 -13.27
N TRP A 470 0.08 -21.87 -12.18
CA TRP A 470 0.91 -20.67 -12.18
C TRP A 470 2.33 -21.01 -11.75
N GLU A 471 3.29 -20.42 -12.42
CA GLU A 471 4.72 -20.46 -12.07
C GLU A 471 5.29 -19.04 -12.04
N LYS A 472 6.45 -18.89 -11.39
CA LYS A 472 7.17 -17.62 -11.31
C LYS A 472 8.52 -17.74 -12.00
N GLU A 473 8.74 -16.94 -13.03
CA GLU A 473 9.98 -16.93 -13.81
C GLU A 473 10.52 -15.51 -13.90
N GLY A 474 11.67 -15.24 -13.30
CA GLY A 474 12.34 -13.93 -13.38
C GLY A 474 11.49 -12.75 -12.88
N GLY A 475 10.66 -12.96 -11.85
CA GLY A 475 9.77 -11.92 -11.30
C GLY A 475 8.47 -11.71 -12.09
N LYS A 476 8.12 -12.62 -13.00
CA LYS A 476 6.87 -12.60 -13.76
C LYS A 476 6.01 -13.80 -13.43
N SER A 477 4.69 -13.64 -13.50
CA SER A 477 3.78 -14.78 -13.49
C SER A 477 3.74 -15.43 -14.87
N VAL A 478 3.75 -16.76 -14.89
CA VAL A 478 3.61 -17.59 -16.09
C VAL A 478 2.46 -18.56 -15.86
N LEU A 479 1.50 -18.59 -16.79
CA LEU A 479 0.38 -19.52 -16.77
C LEU A 479 0.63 -20.64 -17.76
N TYR A 480 0.61 -21.87 -17.26
CA TYR A 480 0.58 -23.08 -18.08
C TYR A 480 -0.85 -23.61 -18.14
N ILE A 481 -1.34 -23.84 -19.35
CA ILE A 481 -2.64 -24.47 -19.63
C ILE A 481 -2.35 -25.81 -20.28
N GLU A 482 -2.46 -26.90 -19.53
CA GLU A 482 -2.26 -28.26 -20.02
C GLU A 482 -3.55 -28.76 -20.68
N LEU A 483 -3.42 -29.16 -21.93
CA LEU A 483 -4.53 -29.60 -22.77
C LEU A 483 -4.76 -31.11 -22.61
N THR A 484 -5.87 -31.59 -23.14
CA THR A 484 -6.20 -33.02 -23.11
C THR A 484 -7.04 -33.36 -24.31
N GLU A 485 -7.01 -34.61 -24.79
CA GLU A 485 -7.82 -35.09 -25.92
C GLU A 485 -8.99 -35.99 -25.50
N ILE A 486 -9.43 -35.92 -24.24
CA ILE A 486 -10.49 -36.81 -23.74
C ILE A 486 -11.74 -36.71 -24.63
N LEU A 487 -12.02 -37.80 -25.36
CA LEU A 487 -13.09 -37.99 -26.35
C LEU A 487 -12.92 -37.23 -27.68
N SER A 488 -12.38 -36.01 -27.65
CA SER A 488 -12.02 -35.23 -28.83
C SER A 488 -11.08 -34.10 -28.43
N PRO A 489 -10.10 -33.71 -29.28
CA PRO A 489 -9.20 -32.60 -28.98
C PRO A 489 -9.96 -31.29 -28.78
N PRO A 490 -9.39 -30.33 -28.03
CA PRO A 490 -9.89 -28.96 -27.99
C PRO A 490 -9.76 -28.31 -29.37
N THR A 491 -10.46 -27.21 -29.58
CA THR A 491 -10.44 -26.51 -30.88
C THR A 491 -9.45 -25.34 -30.91
N VAL A 492 -8.69 -25.14 -29.84
CA VAL A 492 -7.65 -24.10 -29.79
C VAL A 492 -6.58 -24.37 -30.85
N GLU A 493 -6.18 -23.32 -31.57
CA GLU A 493 -5.18 -23.42 -32.63
C GLU A 493 -4.18 -22.26 -32.59
N VAL A 494 -2.98 -22.49 -33.10
CA VAL A 494 -1.98 -21.42 -33.30
C VAL A 494 -2.56 -20.38 -34.25
N GLY A 495 -2.43 -19.10 -33.89
CA GLY A 495 -3.06 -17.97 -34.56
C GLY A 495 -4.32 -17.46 -33.85
N ASP A 496 -4.88 -18.22 -32.91
CA ASP A 496 -5.96 -17.73 -32.06
C ASP A 496 -5.54 -16.49 -31.28
N THR A 497 -6.45 -15.54 -31.11
CA THR A 497 -6.29 -14.41 -30.20
C THR A 497 -6.92 -14.74 -28.85
N ILE A 498 -6.12 -14.67 -27.79
CA ILE A 498 -6.53 -14.85 -26.40
C ILE A 498 -7.00 -13.49 -25.86
N TYR A 499 -8.26 -13.41 -25.42
CA TYR A 499 -8.88 -12.22 -24.85
C TYR A 499 -9.08 -12.41 -23.34
N PRO A 500 -8.34 -11.69 -22.50
CA PRO A 500 -8.60 -11.72 -21.07
C PRO A 500 -9.92 -11.01 -20.76
N ASP A 501 -10.60 -11.40 -19.69
CA ASP A 501 -11.90 -10.83 -19.31
C ASP A 501 -11.84 -9.40 -18.76
N GLY A 502 -10.64 -8.89 -18.48
CA GLY A 502 -10.45 -7.56 -17.89
C GLY A 502 -10.90 -7.45 -16.44
N VAL A 503 -11.05 -8.57 -15.72
CA VAL A 503 -11.53 -8.58 -14.32
C VAL A 503 -10.80 -9.59 -13.44
N THR A 504 -10.56 -10.81 -13.91
CA THR A 504 -10.14 -11.93 -13.06
C THR A 504 -8.63 -11.97 -12.82
N ILE A 505 -7.83 -11.81 -13.88
CA ILE A 505 -6.37 -11.75 -13.77
C ILE A 505 -5.99 -10.30 -13.53
N ARG A 506 -5.43 -10.00 -12.36
CA ARG A 506 -5.06 -8.65 -11.94
C ARG A 506 -3.59 -8.56 -11.63
N SER A 507 -3.04 -7.35 -11.60
CA SER A 507 -1.69 -7.13 -11.09
C SER A 507 -1.62 -7.56 -9.63
N PHE A 508 -0.54 -8.25 -9.26
CA PHE A 508 -0.23 -8.50 -7.86
C PHE A 508 0.12 -7.20 -7.12
N GLU A 509 0.87 -6.32 -7.80
CA GLU A 509 1.30 -5.01 -7.26
C GLU A 509 0.15 -3.99 -7.25
N TYR A 510 -0.78 -4.10 -8.22
CA TYR A 510 -1.91 -3.19 -8.42
C TYR A 510 -3.23 -3.96 -8.51
N PRO A 511 -3.79 -4.47 -7.41
CA PRO A 511 -4.97 -5.36 -7.46
C PRO A 511 -6.25 -4.75 -8.04
N LEU A 512 -6.27 -3.42 -8.27
CA LEU A 512 -7.35 -2.73 -8.98
C LEU A 512 -7.20 -2.78 -10.51
N LEU A 513 -6.01 -3.13 -11.02
CA LEU A 513 -5.69 -3.19 -12.44
C LEU A 513 -5.77 -4.62 -12.98
N ALA A 514 -6.72 -4.85 -13.89
CA ALA A 514 -6.91 -6.13 -14.53
C ALA A 514 -6.29 -6.20 -15.93
N THR A 515 -5.72 -7.35 -16.27
CA THR A 515 -5.17 -7.63 -17.60
C THR A 515 -6.29 -7.56 -18.65
N SER A 516 -6.14 -6.69 -19.64
CA SER A 516 -7.17 -6.43 -20.65
C SER A 516 -6.66 -6.52 -22.10
N LYS A 517 -5.35 -6.50 -22.32
CA LYS A 517 -4.79 -6.55 -23.68
C LYS A 517 -4.77 -7.99 -24.21
N PRO A 518 -5.34 -8.23 -25.41
CA PRO A 518 -5.30 -9.54 -26.03
C PRO A 518 -3.91 -9.88 -26.60
N ILE A 519 -3.63 -11.17 -26.77
CA ILE A 519 -2.39 -11.68 -27.37
C ILE A 519 -2.70 -12.77 -28.39
N VAL A 520 -1.91 -12.85 -29.46
CA VAL A 520 -2.00 -13.95 -30.44
C VAL A 520 -1.17 -15.14 -29.95
N LEU A 521 -1.76 -16.33 -29.97
CA LEU A 521 -1.12 -17.60 -29.65
C LEU A 521 -0.15 -17.97 -30.78
N GLY A 522 1.15 -17.96 -30.50
CA GLY A 522 2.19 -18.47 -31.37
C GLY A 522 2.54 -19.93 -31.07
N GLY A 523 3.72 -20.39 -31.52
CA GLY A 523 4.23 -21.73 -31.25
C GLY A 523 3.70 -22.80 -32.21
N SER A 524 3.59 -24.05 -31.74
CA SER A 524 3.14 -25.21 -32.51
C SER A 524 2.60 -26.32 -31.60
N PHE A 525 1.47 -26.93 -31.98
CA PHE A 525 0.98 -28.24 -31.51
C PHE A 525 1.33 -29.30 -32.57
N GLY A 526 2.60 -29.34 -32.92
CA GLY A 526 3.09 -29.98 -34.13
C GLY A 526 4.61 -30.14 -34.08
N PRO A 527 5.19 -31.18 -34.72
CA PRO A 527 6.62 -31.42 -34.76
C PRO A 527 7.44 -30.18 -35.05
N THR A 528 8.03 -29.63 -33.99
CA THR A 528 9.10 -28.64 -34.07
C THR A 528 10.35 -29.35 -34.59
N GLY A 529 10.44 -29.54 -35.91
CA GLY A 529 11.56 -30.26 -36.53
C GLY A 529 11.31 -30.78 -37.94
N LEU A 530 10.07 -30.76 -38.44
CA LEU A 530 9.82 -30.75 -39.88
C LEU A 530 9.46 -29.33 -40.31
N GLU A 531 10.42 -28.43 -40.10
CA GLU A 531 10.58 -27.37 -41.08
C GLU A 531 10.78 -28.09 -42.41
N VAL A 532 9.70 -28.24 -43.18
CA VAL A 532 9.82 -27.94 -44.60
C VAL A 532 10.61 -26.64 -44.60
N GLU A 533 11.79 -26.64 -45.19
CA GLU A 533 12.32 -25.41 -45.77
C GLU A 533 11.19 -24.88 -46.69
N ARG A 534 10.20 -24.20 -46.11
CA ARG A 534 9.95 -22.85 -46.55
C ARG A 534 11.33 -22.27 -46.43
N GLU A 535 12.03 -22.19 -47.56
CA GLU A 535 12.93 -21.08 -47.77
C GLU A 535 12.27 -19.93 -47.04
N GLU A 536 12.84 -19.50 -45.92
CA GLU A 536 12.50 -18.21 -45.36
C GLU A 536 12.65 -17.30 -46.56
N GLY A 537 11.51 -16.97 -47.19
CA GLY A 537 11.42 -16.08 -48.32
C GLY A 537 11.90 -14.77 -47.74
N GLU A 538 13.19 -14.56 -47.92
CA GLU A 538 14.00 -13.89 -46.94
C GLU A 538 13.44 -12.50 -46.65
N VAL A 539 12.95 -12.26 -45.43
CA VAL A 539 12.55 -10.92 -44.99
C VAL A 539 13.84 -10.13 -44.73
N GLY A 540 14.52 -9.74 -45.80
CA GLY A 540 15.73 -8.93 -45.74
C GLY A 540 15.37 -7.47 -45.55
N ILE A 541 14.68 -7.13 -44.46
CA ILE A 541 14.51 -5.75 -44.02
C ILE A 541 15.05 -5.66 -42.60
N GLU A 542 16.30 -5.24 -42.47
CA GLU A 542 16.89 -4.84 -41.19
C GLU A 542 16.90 -3.32 -41.09
N ILE A 543 16.64 -2.79 -39.89
CA ILE A 543 16.72 -1.34 -39.61
C ILE A 543 17.56 -1.13 -38.35
N GLU A 544 18.74 -0.57 -38.55
CA GLU A 544 19.66 -0.18 -37.48
C GLU A 544 19.78 1.35 -37.47
N VAL A 545 19.49 1.95 -36.32
CA VAL A 545 19.48 3.41 -36.17
C VAL A 545 20.77 3.82 -35.48
N ASN A 546 21.59 4.57 -36.20
CA ASN A 546 22.90 5.01 -35.73
C ASN A 546 22.92 6.53 -35.49
N LYS A 547 23.95 7.00 -34.79
CA LYS A 547 24.16 8.44 -34.59
C LYS A 547 24.46 9.10 -35.94
N GLY A 548 23.43 9.66 -36.55
CA GLY A 548 23.50 10.46 -37.76
C GLY A 548 22.99 9.80 -39.04
N TYR A 549 22.72 8.49 -39.06
CA TYR A 549 22.14 7.80 -40.22
C TYR A 549 21.24 6.62 -39.81
N ILE A 550 20.33 6.24 -40.70
CA ILE A 550 19.57 5.00 -40.64
C ILE A 550 20.22 4.03 -41.61
N LYS A 551 20.64 2.88 -41.11
CA LYS A 551 21.09 1.76 -41.92
C LYS A 551 19.89 0.85 -42.17
N TRP A 552 19.66 0.51 -43.42
CA TRP A 552 18.57 -0.38 -43.80
C TRP A 552 18.98 -1.28 -44.95
N GLU A 553 18.59 -2.55 -44.91
CA GLU A 553 18.92 -3.52 -45.95
C GLU A 553 17.65 -3.95 -46.68
N THR A 554 17.73 -4.11 -48.01
CA THR A 554 16.66 -4.71 -48.83
C THR A 554 17.23 -5.66 -49.87
N LYS A 555 16.47 -6.69 -50.26
CA LYS A 555 16.91 -7.69 -51.27
C LYS A 555 16.70 -7.24 -52.72
N GLY A 556 16.29 -5.99 -52.92
CA GLY A 556 16.06 -5.36 -54.22
C GLY A 556 15.59 -3.93 -54.00
N ARG A 557 14.76 -3.41 -54.92
CA ARG A 557 14.23 -2.04 -54.81
C ARG A 557 13.46 -1.85 -53.50
N GLY A 558 13.93 -0.94 -52.65
CA GLY A 558 13.31 -0.61 -51.38
C GLY A 558 13.13 0.89 -51.21
N GLU A 559 12.14 1.26 -50.39
CA GLU A 559 11.82 2.64 -50.05
C GLU A 559 11.88 2.81 -48.52
N LEU A 560 12.63 3.80 -48.05
CA LEU A 560 12.62 4.26 -46.67
C LEU A 560 11.89 5.60 -46.59
N GLU A 561 10.93 5.70 -45.68
CA GLU A 561 10.23 6.93 -45.33
C GLU A 561 10.41 7.22 -43.83
N VAL A 562 10.73 8.47 -43.48
CA VAL A 562 10.77 8.93 -42.08
C VAL A 562 9.65 9.94 -41.87
N TYR A 563 8.84 9.72 -40.86
CA TYR A 563 7.68 10.54 -40.51
C TYR A 563 7.95 11.29 -39.20
N ASP A 564 7.51 12.54 -39.10
CA ASP A 564 7.44 13.25 -37.83
C ASP A 564 6.19 12.85 -37.01
N ILE A 565 6.03 13.40 -35.81
CA ILE A 565 4.87 13.14 -34.94
C ILE A 565 3.52 13.57 -35.51
N LYS A 566 3.51 14.40 -36.57
CA LYS A 566 2.30 14.84 -37.26
C LYS A 566 1.95 13.91 -38.43
N GLY A 567 2.75 12.86 -38.67
CA GLY A 567 2.61 11.97 -39.81
C GLY A 567 3.11 12.57 -41.13
N SER A 568 3.88 13.67 -41.08
CA SER A 568 4.45 14.26 -42.29
C SER A 568 5.75 13.55 -42.66
N VAL A 569 5.90 13.14 -43.91
CA VAL A 569 7.14 12.55 -44.43
C VAL A 569 8.22 13.63 -44.48
N VAL A 570 9.26 13.48 -43.65
CA VAL A 570 10.40 14.40 -43.57
C VAL A 570 11.62 13.90 -44.35
N ILE A 571 11.71 12.59 -44.60
CA ILE A 571 12.72 11.96 -45.47
C ILE A 571 12.06 10.87 -46.31
N ARG A 572 12.41 10.82 -47.59
CA ARG A 572 12.14 9.68 -48.48
C ARG A 572 13.44 9.32 -49.20
N ASP A 573 13.90 8.08 -49.06
CA ASP A 573 15.10 7.55 -49.71
C ASP A 573 14.73 6.24 -50.41
N GLU A 574 15.05 6.16 -51.71
CA GLU A 574 14.70 5.02 -52.56
C GLU A 574 15.98 4.46 -53.19
N ARG A 575 16.12 3.12 -53.14
CA ARG A 575 17.32 2.44 -53.60
C ARG A 575 16.92 1.28 -54.49
N GLU A 576 17.50 1.24 -55.69
CA GLU A 576 17.20 0.20 -56.69
C GLU A 576 18.03 -1.08 -56.53
N ARG A 577 19.05 -1.07 -55.68
CA ARG A 577 20.03 -2.16 -55.56
C ARG A 577 19.82 -2.96 -54.26
N LYS A 578 20.04 -4.27 -54.35
CA LYS A 578 20.13 -5.18 -53.21
C LYS A 578 21.31 -4.77 -52.30
N GLY A 579 21.12 -4.92 -50.99
CA GLY A 579 22.16 -4.81 -49.97
C GLY A 579 21.93 -3.69 -48.97
N GLU A 580 22.97 -3.39 -48.19
CA GLU A 580 22.98 -2.35 -47.17
C GLU A 580 22.86 -0.95 -47.80
N ASN A 581 21.89 -0.18 -47.33
CA ASN A 581 21.66 1.21 -47.66
C ASN A 581 21.80 2.09 -46.41
N ARG A 582 22.17 3.35 -46.64
CA ARG A 582 22.33 4.36 -45.57
C ARG A 582 21.60 5.64 -45.95
N THR A 583 20.78 6.12 -45.02
CA THR A 583 20.04 7.37 -45.14
C THR A 583 20.46 8.33 -44.03
N GLU A 584 21.07 9.45 -44.40
CA GLU A 584 21.55 10.46 -43.46
C GLU A 584 20.40 11.18 -42.75
N ILE A 585 20.45 11.26 -41.42
CA ILE A 585 19.44 11.92 -40.56
C ILE A 585 20.02 13.05 -39.70
N ASN A 586 21.25 13.49 -40.02
CA ASN A 586 21.94 14.58 -39.33
C ASN A 586 21.22 15.94 -39.45
N HIS A 587 20.39 16.11 -40.48
CA HIS A 587 19.63 17.34 -40.72
C HIS A 587 18.25 17.36 -40.02
N LEU A 588 17.82 16.25 -39.41
CA LEU A 588 16.58 16.20 -38.64
C LEU A 588 16.74 16.93 -37.30
N LYS A 589 15.76 17.77 -36.97
CA LYS A 589 15.65 18.44 -35.66
C LYS A 589 15.45 17.42 -34.54
N ASN A 590 15.65 17.82 -33.29
CA ASN A 590 15.33 16.96 -32.14
C ASN A 590 13.83 16.69 -32.09
N GLY A 591 13.45 15.42 -31.91
CA GLY A 591 12.05 15.00 -31.96
C GLY A 591 11.86 13.48 -32.01
N ILE A 592 10.59 13.07 -32.05
CA ILE A 592 10.18 11.68 -32.25
C ILE A 592 9.87 11.48 -33.73
N TYR A 593 10.39 10.39 -34.29
CA TYR A 593 10.23 10.05 -35.69
C TYR A 593 9.82 8.58 -35.84
N PHE A 594 9.11 8.26 -36.92
CA PHE A 594 8.77 6.88 -37.28
C PHE A 594 9.47 6.54 -38.60
N ILE A 595 10.19 5.42 -38.66
CA ILE A 595 10.78 4.91 -39.90
C ILE A 595 9.85 3.85 -40.46
N LYS A 596 9.61 3.91 -41.75
CA LYS A 596 8.91 2.90 -42.52
C LYS A 596 9.81 2.44 -43.65
N VAL A 597 10.12 1.16 -43.73
CA VAL A 597 10.84 0.57 -44.87
C VAL A 597 9.90 -0.37 -45.61
N LYS A 598 9.81 -0.18 -46.93
CA LYS A 598 9.00 -1.00 -47.83
C LYS A 598 9.89 -1.78 -48.78
N TYR A 599 9.58 -3.05 -48.97
CA TYR A 599 10.16 -3.90 -50.00
C TYR A 599 9.07 -4.84 -50.55
N LYS A 600 8.73 -4.68 -51.84
CA LYS A 600 7.57 -5.35 -52.45
C LYS A 600 6.30 -5.10 -51.61
N ASP A 601 5.62 -6.16 -51.16
CA ASP A 601 4.40 -6.10 -50.34
C ASP A 601 4.70 -6.16 -48.83
N ILE A 602 5.98 -6.08 -48.42
CA ILE A 602 6.42 -6.12 -47.02
C ILE A 602 6.71 -4.71 -46.53
N GLU A 603 6.19 -4.37 -45.35
CA GLU A 603 6.39 -3.09 -44.68
C GLU A 603 6.81 -3.31 -43.22
N ILE A 604 7.87 -2.63 -42.78
CA ILE A 604 8.30 -2.60 -41.37
C ILE A 604 8.28 -1.15 -40.88
N THR A 605 7.67 -0.92 -39.72
CA THR A 605 7.66 0.38 -39.05
C THR A 605 8.42 0.31 -37.71
N LYS A 606 9.34 1.25 -37.47
CA LYS A 606 10.12 1.35 -36.23
C LYS A 606 10.05 2.77 -35.67
N LYS A 607 9.73 2.91 -34.38
CA LYS A 607 9.72 4.19 -33.67
C LYS A 607 11.14 4.57 -33.26
N ILE A 608 11.55 5.81 -33.55
CA ILE A 608 12.79 6.41 -33.03
C ILE A 608 12.44 7.59 -32.14
N VAL A 609 13.07 7.65 -30.97
CA VAL A 609 13.13 8.85 -30.14
C VAL A 609 14.52 9.44 -30.29
N LYS A 610 14.68 10.58 -30.98
CA LYS A 610 15.96 11.27 -31.07
C LYS A 610 16.04 12.32 -29.96
N ILE A 611 16.60 11.92 -28.82
CA ILE A 611 17.07 12.84 -27.77
C ILE A 611 18.58 13.05 -27.97
N ARG A 612 18.92 14.19 -28.58
CA ARG A 612 20.27 14.76 -28.87
C ARG A 612 21.20 13.98 -29.80
#